data_AF-A0A076PH33-F1
#
_entry.id   AF-A0A076PH33-F1
#
_cell.length_a   1.000
_cell.length_b   1.000
_cell.length_c   1.000
_cell.angle_alpha   90.00
_cell.angle_beta   90.00
_cell.angle_gamma   90.00
#
_symmetry.space_group_name_H-M   'P 1'
#
loop_
_entity.id
_entity.type
_entity.pdbx_description
1 polymer ?
#
loop_
_entity_poly.entity_id
_entity_poly.type
_entity_poly.pdbx_seq_one_letter_code
_entity_poly.pdbx_strand_id
1 'polypeptide(L)'
;MKPKDHLTVASPDEAKVNLRKKGDSGAHGNESQLPHERDQSLHATGGNVHPEMEQAHNDLKRGLVDTDARASDGRPLGSRRTT
;
A
#
# COMPACT_ATOMS: atom_id res chain seq x y z
N MET A 1 63.23 -2.86 18.52
CA MET A 1 61.80 -2.62 18.78
C MET A 1 61.19 -2.12 17.47
N LYS A 2 60.19 -2.82 16.91
CA LYS A 2 59.49 -2.37 15.69
C LYS A 2 58.31 -1.47 16.11
N PRO A 3 58.07 -0.32 15.47
CA PRO A 3 56.91 0.50 15.78
C PRO A 3 55.64 -0.26 15.39
N LYS A 4 54.61 -0.14 16.23
CA LYS A 4 53.31 -0.81 16.07
C LYS A 4 52.60 -0.25 14.85
N ASP A 5 52.06 -1.14 14.02
CA ASP A 5 51.19 -0.78 12.91
C ASP A 5 49.97 -0.03 13.45
N HIS A 6 49.85 1.25 13.12
CA HIS A 6 48.69 2.04 13.46
C HIS A 6 47.55 1.62 12.51
N LEU A 7 46.58 0.86 13.02
CA LEU A 7 45.33 0.63 12.30
C LEU A 7 44.65 1.99 12.08
N THR A 8 44.59 2.44 10.84
CA THR A 8 43.75 3.55 10.39
C THR A 8 42.30 3.15 10.56
N VAL A 9 41.68 3.59 11.65
CA VAL A 9 40.23 3.49 11.84
C VAL A 9 39.59 4.43 10.83
N ALA A 10 38.77 3.87 9.94
CA ALA A 10 38.01 4.64 8.97
C ALA A 10 37.19 5.72 9.70
N SER A 11 37.28 6.95 9.19
CA SER A 11 36.55 8.11 9.70
C SER A 11 35.05 7.80 9.80
N PRO A 12 34.34 8.17 10.88
CA PRO A 12 32.92 7.89 11.06
C PRO A 12 31.99 8.63 10.05
N ASP A 13 32.56 9.37 9.11
CA ASP A 13 31.85 10.28 8.21
C ASP A 13 31.44 9.65 6.85
N GLU A 14 31.64 8.35 6.67
CA GLU A 14 31.40 7.66 5.38
C GLU A 14 30.14 6.79 5.33
N ALA A 15 29.21 6.93 6.27
CA ALA A 15 27.87 6.38 6.11
C ALA A 15 26.92 7.42 5.49
N LYS A 16 27.17 7.80 4.23
CA LYS A 16 26.21 8.62 3.46
C LYS A 16 25.00 7.76 3.08
N VAL A 17 24.11 7.55 4.03
CA VAL A 17 22.82 6.91 3.80
C VAL A 17 21.94 7.85 2.97
N ASN A 18 21.65 7.44 1.74
CA ASN A 18 20.79 8.22 0.84
C ASN A 18 19.31 8.13 1.30
N LEU A 19 18.91 8.99 2.24
CA LEU A 19 17.53 9.07 2.77
C LEU A 19 16.50 9.68 1.78
N ARG A 20 16.89 10.00 0.55
CA ARG A 20 16.10 10.81 -0.40
C ARG A 20 15.73 10.10 -1.70
N LYS A 21 15.35 8.83 -1.64
CA LYS A 21 14.61 8.21 -2.75
C LYS A 21 13.42 7.46 -2.18
N LYS A 22 12.30 8.19 -2.00
CA LYS A 22 10.98 7.54 -1.95
C LYS A 22 10.81 6.86 -3.31
N GLY A 23 10.59 5.54 -3.31
CA GLY A 23 10.55 4.73 -4.52
C GLY A 23 9.74 5.40 -5.63
N ASP A 24 10.34 5.45 -6.82
CA ASP A 24 9.73 6.04 -8.00
C ASP A 24 8.46 5.23 -8.33
N SER A 25 7.29 5.87 -8.31
CA SER A 25 6.01 5.20 -8.60
C SER A 25 5.89 4.74 -10.07
N GLY A 26 6.90 5.02 -10.89
CA GLY A 26 7.00 4.62 -12.30
C GLY A 26 7.94 3.44 -12.58
N ALA A 27 8.59 2.84 -11.58
CA ALA A 27 9.39 1.63 -11.81
C ALA A 27 8.47 0.45 -12.16
N HIS A 28 8.61 -0.08 -13.37
CA HIS A 28 7.85 -1.25 -13.81
C HIS A 28 8.34 -2.49 -13.04
N GLY A 29 7.57 -2.90 -12.02
CA GLY A 29 7.81 -4.12 -11.24
C GLY A 29 8.36 -3.89 -9.83
N ASN A 30 8.48 -4.98 -9.06
CA ASN A 30 8.83 -4.96 -7.63
C ASN A 30 10.36 -4.81 -7.37
N GLU A 31 11.16 -4.51 -8.38
CA GLU A 31 12.63 -4.55 -8.30
C GLU A 31 13.22 -3.45 -7.40
N SER A 32 12.52 -2.31 -7.29
CA SER A 32 12.94 -1.19 -6.45
C SER A 32 12.27 -1.16 -5.07
N GLN A 33 11.41 -2.13 -4.75
CA GLN A 33 10.67 -2.17 -3.48
C GLN A 33 11.50 -2.83 -2.39
N LEU A 34 11.43 -2.28 -1.17
CA LEU A 34 11.99 -2.95 0.00
C LEU A 34 11.27 -4.28 0.24
N PRO A 35 11.91 -5.26 0.92
CA PRO A 35 11.28 -6.56 1.16
C PRO A 35 9.87 -6.45 1.77
N HIS A 36 9.70 -5.59 2.77
CA HIS A 36 8.39 -5.37 3.42
C HIS A 36 7.39 -4.60 2.56
N GLU A 37 7.85 -3.81 1.58
CA GLU A 37 6.97 -3.14 0.61
C GLU A 37 6.52 -4.11 -0.46
N ARG A 38 7.41 -4.98 -0.92
CA ARG A 38 7.13 -6.03 -1.90
C ARG A 38 6.16 -7.07 -1.36
N ASP A 39 6.34 -7.50 -0.12
CA ASP A 39 5.47 -8.48 0.53
C ASP A 39 4.04 -7.92 0.73
N GLN A 40 3.90 -6.60 0.86
CA GLN A 40 2.61 -5.90 0.95
C GLN A 40 2.10 -5.40 -0.41
N SER A 41 2.82 -5.67 -1.50
CA SER A 41 2.45 -5.19 -2.83
C SER A 41 1.32 -6.02 -3.42
N LEU A 42 0.37 -5.36 -4.07
CA LEU A 42 -0.68 -6.01 -4.85
C LEU A 42 -0.15 -6.72 -6.10
N HIS A 43 1.11 -6.47 -6.48
CA HIS A 43 1.77 -7.19 -7.57
C HIS A 43 2.03 -8.66 -7.22
N ALA A 44 2.16 -9.00 -5.93
CA ALA A 44 2.34 -10.37 -5.47
C ALA A 44 1.05 -11.20 -5.57
N THR A 45 -0.10 -10.55 -5.38
CA THR A 45 -1.42 -11.13 -5.64
C THR A 45 -1.73 -10.94 -7.13
N GLY A 46 -1.40 -11.94 -7.96
CA GLY A 46 -1.59 -11.87 -9.42
C GLY A 46 -2.95 -11.25 -9.80
N GLY A 47 -2.94 -10.31 -10.75
CA GLY A 47 -4.05 -9.39 -11.03
C GLY A 47 -5.38 -10.00 -11.49
N ASN A 48 -5.49 -11.34 -11.53
CA ASN A 48 -6.72 -12.03 -11.84
C ASN A 48 -7.44 -12.38 -10.53
N VAL A 49 -8.50 -11.62 -10.25
CA VAL A 49 -9.42 -11.90 -9.13
C VAL A 49 -10.21 -13.16 -9.46
N HIS A 50 -10.44 -14.04 -8.47
CA HIS A 50 -11.29 -15.21 -8.68
C HIS A 50 -12.73 -14.77 -8.99
N PRO A 51 -13.46 -15.39 -9.94
CA PRO A 51 -14.80 -14.95 -10.33
C PRO A 51 -15.78 -14.89 -9.13
N GLU A 52 -15.65 -15.79 -8.16
CA GLU A 52 -16.47 -15.77 -6.93
C GLU A 52 -16.20 -14.52 -6.07
N MET A 53 -14.95 -14.03 -6.05
CA MET A 53 -14.58 -12.82 -5.32
C MET A 53 -15.15 -11.57 -6.00
N GLU A 54 -15.19 -11.54 -7.33
CA GLU A 54 -15.86 -10.45 -8.07
C GLU A 54 -17.36 -10.44 -7.78
N GLN A 55 -18.00 -11.61 -7.79
CA GLN A 55 -19.41 -11.75 -7.48
C GLN A 55 -19.69 -11.30 -6.04
N ALA A 56 -18.94 -11.80 -5.06
CA ALA A 56 -19.10 -11.41 -3.66
C ALA A 56 -18.95 -9.89 -3.46
N HIS A 57 -17.97 -9.26 -4.12
CA HIS A 57 -17.82 -7.80 -4.11
C HIS A 57 -19.06 -7.10 -4.68
N ASN A 58 -19.61 -7.59 -5.80
CA ASN A 58 -20.80 -7.01 -6.41
C ASN A 58 -22.04 -7.16 -5.52
N ASP A 59 -22.18 -8.30 -4.85
CA ASP A 59 -23.29 -8.56 -3.92
C ASP A 59 -23.20 -7.66 -2.69
N LEU A 60 -22.00 -7.52 -2.10
CA LEU A 60 -21.76 -6.57 -1.02
C LEU A 60 -22.06 -5.14 -1.44
N LYS A 61 -21.60 -4.72 -2.63
CA LYS A 61 -21.84 -3.36 -3.14
C LYS A 61 -23.31 -3.09 -3.40
N ARG A 62 -24.08 -4.09 -3.84
CA ARG A 62 -25.54 -3.98 -4.03
C ARG A 62 -26.29 -3.95 -2.69
N GLY A 63 -25.84 -4.72 -1.70
CA GLY A 63 -26.46 -4.80 -0.38
C GLY A 63 -26.08 -3.66 0.56
N LEU A 64 -24.93 -3.02 0.35
CA LEU A 64 -24.46 -1.91 1.16
C LEU A 64 -25.27 -0.66 0.82
N VAL A 65 -26.16 -0.30 1.72
CA VAL A 65 -26.94 0.93 1.65
C VAL A 65 -26.26 1.98 2.52
N ASP A 66 -25.96 3.13 1.92
CA ASP A 66 -25.50 4.28 2.68
C ASP A 66 -26.67 4.82 3.53
N THR A 67 -26.54 4.64 4.85
CA THR A 67 -27.60 5.00 5.81
C THR A 67 -27.46 6.44 6.32
N ASP A 68 -26.30 7.07 6.13
CA ASP A 68 -26.08 8.47 6.51
C ASP A 68 -26.51 9.43 5.39
N ALA A 69 -26.51 8.96 4.14
CA ALA A 69 -26.92 9.73 3.00
C ALA A 69 -28.38 10.18 3.12
N ARG A 70 -28.60 11.49 3.03
CA ARG A 70 -29.92 12.13 3.06
C ARG A 70 -30.28 12.71 1.70
N ALA A 71 -31.53 12.56 1.31
CA ALA A 71 -32.12 13.29 0.21
C ALA A 71 -32.23 14.79 0.55
N SER A 72 -32.52 15.63 -0.44
CA SER A 72 -32.66 17.08 -0.28
C SER A 72 -33.77 17.47 0.72
N ASP A 73 -34.72 16.58 0.98
CA ASP A 73 -35.80 16.73 1.95
C ASP A 73 -35.42 16.24 3.37
N GLY A 74 -34.16 15.82 3.58
CA GLY A 74 -33.62 15.37 4.87
C GLY A 74 -33.91 13.90 5.22
N ARG A 75 -34.64 13.16 4.38
CA ARG A 75 -34.94 11.74 4.62
C ARG A 75 -33.75 10.84 4.21
N PRO A 76 -33.53 9.69 4.87
CA PRO A 76 -32.47 8.78 4.46
C PRO A 76 -32.76 8.20 3.08
N LEU A 77 -31.77 8.24 2.18
CA LEU A 77 -31.86 7.78 0.79
C LEU A 77 -32.25 6.29 0.69
N GLY A 78 -31.82 5.48 1.67
CA GLY A 78 -32.14 4.06 1.77
C GLY A 78 -33.55 3.71 2.30
N SER A 79 -34.39 4.69 2.62
CA SER A 79 -35.73 4.43 3.17
C SER A 79 -36.67 3.85 2.11
N ARG A 80 -37.03 2.56 2.24
CA ARG A 80 -38.07 1.98 1.37
C ARG A 80 -39.41 2.57 1.75
N ARG A 81 -40.08 3.25 0.80
CA ARG A 81 -41.50 3.62 0.95
C ARG A 81 -42.31 2.33 1.11
N THR A 82 -42.90 2.15 2.28
CA THR A 82 -43.99 1.19 2.46
C THR A 82 -45.21 1.75 1.72
N THR A 83 -45.63 1.08 0.65
CA THR A 83 -46.92 1.33 -0.02
C THR A 83 -48.03 0.56 0.69
#